data_AF-A0A9X3NNV8-F1
#
_entry.id   AF-A0A9X3NNV8-F1
#
_cell.length_a   1.000
_cell.length_b   1.000
_cell.length_c   1.000
_cell.angle_alpha   90.00
_cell.angle_beta   90.00
_cell.angle_gamma   90.00
#
_symmetry.space_group_name_H-M   'P 1'
#
loop_
_entity.id
_entity.type
_entity.pdbx_description
1 polymer ?
#
loop_
_entity_poly.entity_id
_entity_poly.type
_entity_poly.pdbx_seq_one_letter_code
_entity_poly.pdbx_strand_id
1 'polypeptide(L)'
;MSDALKKGRNELHKPRSGVEHPVEIAITDGLLAATPATATLRADPESVPEREWLLVAAVVGTLVELAEPGPPRGPEDIRILAGELPGGFLVLSYPGAELDPELVGLAFEEQAADINRLKARALALPRGVIEPGTLKPPIGARHPLRIAEAVARLGGHPVGNHDDLEDAVLALLGPGNSGTRPHEDPDPATRAARRILQRLDGMGKWGGYHTEFAHLARGFAGNDRALAQEVGEALLEAGLLAEKPSVGQRHVYLNPKRAAEIHKLIDTGTLPAGMRLPSK
;
A
#
# COMPACT_ATOMS: atom_id res chain seq x y z
N MET A 1 7.79 -5.93 -18.65
CA MET A 1 6.92 -5.40 -17.58
C MET A 1 7.60 -4.34 -16.72
N SER A 2 8.73 -4.64 -16.06
CA SER A 2 9.40 -3.70 -15.13
C SER A 2 9.64 -2.29 -15.71
N ASP A 3 10.08 -2.18 -16.97
CA ASP A 3 10.33 -0.87 -17.58
C ASP A 3 9.06 -0.07 -17.89
N ALA A 4 7.95 -0.74 -18.22
CA ALA A 4 6.66 -0.10 -18.38
C ALA A 4 6.16 0.47 -17.04
N LEU A 5 6.25 -0.31 -15.95
CA LEU A 5 5.87 0.14 -14.62
C LEU A 5 6.75 1.30 -14.12
N LYS A 6 8.06 1.27 -14.39
CA LYS A 6 8.97 2.41 -14.10
C LYS A 6 8.55 3.67 -14.84
N LYS A 7 8.24 3.56 -16.14
CA LYS A 7 7.75 4.69 -16.94
C LYS A 7 6.42 5.20 -16.40
N GLY A 8 5.46 4.31 -16.12
CA GLY A 8 4.17 4.65 -15.53
C GLY A 8 4.31 5.40 -14.20
N ARG A 9 5.23 4.96 -13.33
CA ARG A 9 5.52 5.65 -12.06
C ARG A 9 6.02 7.08 -12.31
N ASN A 10 6.94 7.25 -13.25
CA ASN A 10 7.44 8.58 -13.61
C ASN A 10 6.34 9.47 -14.20
N GLU A 11 5.43 8.89 -15.00
CA GLU A 11 4.28 9.60 -15.57
C GLU A 11 3.31 10.07 -14.48
N LEU A 12 3.04 9.28 -13.44
CA LEU A 12 2.12 9.64 -12.36
C LEU A 12 2.54 10.92 -11.61
N HIS A 13 3.84 11.24 -11.60
CA HIS A 13 4.38 12.46 -10.99
C HIS A 13 4.26 13.71 -11.88
N LYS A 14 3.81 13.59 -13.14
CA LYS A 14 3.63 14.73 -14.06
C LYS A 14 2.28 15.43 -13.84
N PRO A 15 2.12 16.74 -14.13
CA PRO A 15 0.82 17.42 -14.01
C PRO A 15 -0.28 16.84 -14.92
N ARG A 16 0.12 16.28 -16.07
CA ARG A 16 -0.70 15.50 -17.00
C ARG A 16 0.07 14.23 -17.31
N SER A 17 -0.56 13.08 -17.13
CA SER A 17 0.10 11.77 -17.20
C SER A 17 -0.40 11.00 -18.41
N GLY A 18 0.51 10.32 -19.10
CA GLY A 18 0.14 9.35 -20.13
C GLY A 18 -0.16 9.91 -21.52
N VAL A 19 0.13 11.20 -21.77
CA VAL A 19 -0.19 11.86 -23.06
C VAL A 19 0.56 11.22 -24.22
N GLU A 20 1.87 11.01 -24.07
CA GLU A 20 2.73 10.37 -25.06
C GLU A 20 2.80 8.85 -24.85
N HIS A 21 2.77 8.43 -23.58
CA HIS A 21 2.92 7.04 -23.16
C HIS A 21 1.91 6.73 -22.06
N PRO A 22 0.73 6.18 -22.39
CA PRO A 22 -0.28 5.84 -21.40
C PRO A 22 0.31 5.07 -20.21
N VAL A 23 -0.18 5.37 -19.01
CA VAL A 23 0.24 4.63 -17.81
C VAL A 23 -0.29 3.20 -17.92
N GLU A 24 0.63 2.24 -18.07
CA GLU A 24 0.27 0.84 -18.24
C GLU A 24 0.13 0.14 -16.89
N ILE A 25 -0.98 -0.57 -16.74
CA ILE A 25 -1.17 -1.60 -15.72
C ILE A 25 -1.35 -2.94 -16.41
N ALA A 26 -1.03 -4.03 -15.70
CA ALA A 26 -1.09 -5.36 -16.26
C ALA A 26 -1.94 -6.26 -15.38
N ILE A 27 -2.92 -6.94 -15.95
CA ILE A 27 -3.82 -7.86 -15.25
C ILE A 27 -3.66 -9.25 -15.87
N THR A 28 -3.37 -10.25 -15.04
CA THR A 28 -3.31 -11.64 -15.52
C THR A 28 -4.69 -12.29 -15.51
N ASP A 29 -4.85 -13.35 -16.29
CA ASP A 29 -6.03 -14.26 -16.22
C ASP A 29 -6.31 -14.87 -14.81
N GLY A 30 -5.38 -14.75 -13.87
CA GLY A 30 -5.51 -15.11 -12.45
C GLY A 30 -5.81 -13.94 -11.51
N LEU A 31 -6.31 -12.81 -12.03
CA LEU A 31 -6.68 -11.61 -11.26
C LEU A 31 -5.53 -11.07 -10.38
N LEU A 32 -4.31 -11.17 -10.89
CA LEU A 32 -3.15 -10.43 -10.40
C LEU A 32 -2.98 -9.15 -11.23
N ALA A 33 -2.95 -8.00 -10.57
CA ALA A 33 -2.71 -6.72 -11.21
C ALA A 33 -1.37 -6.13 -10.76
N ALA A 34 -0.44 -5.90 -11.69
CA ALA A 34 0.76 -5.10 -11.44
C ALA A 34 0.50 -3.63 -11.80
N THR A 35 0.83 -2.73 -10.86
CA THR A 35 0.62 -1.29 -11.03
C THR A 35 1.94 -0.53 -10.84
N PRO A 36 2.08 0.69 -11.41
CA PRO A 36 3.25 1.52 -11.19
C PRO A 36 3.36 2.06 -9.75
N ALA A 37 2.31 1.92 -8.95
CA ALA A 37 2.25 2.42 -7.59
C ALA A 37 3.29 1.74 -6.68
N THR A 38 3.61 2.36 -5.55
CA THR A 38 4.52 1.78 -4.57
C THR A 38 3.85 0.69 -3.73
N ALA A 39 4.55 -0.44 -3.53
CA ALA A 39 4.08 -1.52 -2.66
C ALA A 39 3.94 -1.10 -1.19
N THR A 40 4.54 0.04 -0.80
CA THR A 40 4.36 0.61 0.54
C THR A 40 2.91 0.97 0.85
N LEU A 41 2.07 1.16 -0.18
CA LEU A 41 0.65 1.47 -0.04
C LEU A 41 -0.07 0.49 0.89
N ARG A 42 0.26 -0.81 0.83
CA ARG A 42 -0.37 -1.86 1.67
C ARG A 42 -0.22 -1.60 3.17
N ALA A 43 0.84 -0.88 3.56
CA ALA A 43 1.17 -0.59 4.95
C ALA A 43 0.95 0.87 5.34
N ASP A 44 1.20 1.79 4.40
CA ASP A 44 1.07 3.24 4.59
C ASP A 44 0.26 3.80 3.41
N PRO A 45 -1.08 3.91 3.55
CA PRO A 45 -1.93 4.43 2.50
C PRO A 45 -1.59 5.86 2.06
N GLU A 46 -1.07 6.67 2.99
CA GLU A 46 -0.66 8.06 2.74
C GLU A 46 0.72 8.14 2.06
N SER A 47 1.38 7.02 1.79
CA SER A 47 2.67 7.00 1.09
C SER A 47 2.55 7.31 -0.41
N VAL A 48 1.32 7.38 -0.95
CA VAL A 48 1.07 7.67 -2.35
C VAL A 48 0.32 9.00 -2.52
N PRO A 49 0.62 9.78 -3.58
CA PRO A 49 -0.20 10.93 -3.94
C PRO A 49 -1.58 10.49 -4.44
N GLU A 50 -2.54 11.41 -4.39
CA GLU A 50 -3.93 11.19 -4.78
C GLU A 50 -4.09 10.49 -6.14
N ARG A 51 -3.40 10.95 -7.21
CA ARG A 51 -3.52 10.31 -8.53
C ARG A 51 -3.06 8.85 -8.54
N GLU A 52 -1.98 8.56 -7.83
CA GLU A 52 -1.47 7.20 -7.72
C GLU A 52 -2.47 6.33 -6.96
N TRP A 53 -3.10 6.87 -5.91
CA TRP A 53 -4.21 6.21 -5.23
C TRP A 53 -5.41 5.98 -6.17
N LEU A 54 -5.87 6.98 -6.92
CA LEU A 54 -7.01 6.84 -7.84
C LEU A 54 -6.77 5.76 -8.91
N LEU A 55 -5.56 5.67 -9.45
CA LEU A 55 -5.21 4.58 -10.36
C LEU A 55 -5.34 3.21 -9.67
N VAL A 56 -4.87 3.10 -8.43
CA VAL A 56 -4.97 1.84 -7.67
C VAL A 56 -6.42 1.50 -7.33
N ALA A 57 -7.23 2.50 -6.97
CA ALA A 57 -8.66 2.32 -6.72
C ALA A 57 -9.38 1.83 -7.98
N ALA A 58 -9.08 2.40 -9.16
CA ALA A 58 -9.60 1.90 -10.43
C ALA A 58 -9.22 0.43 -10.67
N VAL A 59 -7.96 0.06 -10.42
CA VAL A 59 -7.52 -1.34 -10.54
C VAL A 59 -8.28 -2.27 -9.59
N VAL A 60 -8.58 -1.84 -8.35
CA VAL A 60 -9.40 -2.63 -7.43
C VAL A 60 -10.82 -2.81 -7.98
N GLY A 61 -11.43 -1.73 -8.49
CA GLY A 61 -12.73 -1.77 -9.16
C GLY A 61 -12.74 -2.78 -10.32
N THR A 62 -11.75 -2.69 -11.21
CA THR A 62 -11.58 -3.61 -12.34
C THR A 62 -11.44 -5.06 -11.89
N LEU A 63 -10.64 -5.34 -10.85
CA LEU A 63 -10.47 -6.70 -10.34
C LEU A 63 -11.76 -7.25 -9.73
N VAL A 64 -12.54 -6.43 -9.03
CA VAL A 64 -13.83 -6.82 -8.45
C VAL A 64 -14.86 -7.07 -9.55
N GLU A 65 -14.91 -6.20 -10.55
CA GLU A 65 -15.81 -6.31 -11.69
C GLU A 65 -15.55 -7.60 -12.48
N LEU A 66 -14.30 -7.87 -12.84
CA LEU A 66 -13.92 -9.10 -13.55
C LEU A 66 -14.12 -10.38 -12.73
N ALA A 67 -14.12 -10.28 -11.39
CA ALA A 67 -14.29 -11.42 -10.50
C ALA A 67 -15.75 -11.70 -10.11
N GLU A 68 -16.65 -10.73 -10.29
CA GLU A 68 -18.08 -10.78 -9.95
C GLU A 68 -18.40 -11.47 -8.60
N PRO A 69 -17.76 -11.09 -7.47
CA PRO A 69 -17.89 -11.82 -6.21
C PRO A 69 -19.24 -11.65 -5.50
N GLY A 70 -20.14 -10.81 -6.03
CA GLY A 70 -21.36 -10.36 -5.38
C GLY A 70 -21.10 -9.48 -4.14
N PRO A 71 -22.17 -8.99 -3.47
CA PRO A 71 -22.05 -8.10 -2.32
C PRO A 71 -21.41 -8.79 -1.10
N PRO A 72 -20.61 -8.07 -0.28
CA PRO A 72 -20.01 -8.62 0.91
C PRO A 72 -21.04 -8.69 2.06
N ARG A 73 -20.92 -9.71 2.92
CA ARG A 73 -21.76 -9.90 4.10
C ARG A 73 -21.10 -9.41 5.38
N GLY A 74 -19.77 -9.34 5.39
CA GLY A 74 -18.97 -8.94 6.54
C GLY A 74 -17.51 -8.62 6.18
N PRO A 75 -16.71 -8.17 7.15
CA PRO A 75 -15.32 -7.77 6.95
C PRO A 75 -14.41 -8.92 6.50
N GLU A 76 -14.78 -10.16 6.79
CA GLU A 76 -14.12 -11.41 6.35
C GLU A 76 -14.31 -11.70 4.86
N ASP A 77 -15.34 -11.14 4.23
CA ASP A 77 -15.56 -11.28 2.79
C ASP A 77 -14.65 -10.38 1.97
N ILE A 78 -13.97 -9.42 2.59
CA ILE A 78 -12.99 -8.54 1.95
C ILE A 78 -11.68 -9.31 1.74
N ARG A 79 -11.35 -9.56 0.48
CA ARG A 79 -10.34 -10.54 0.08
C ARG A 79 -9.19 -9.97 -0.75
N ILE A 80 -9.17 -8.66 -1.01
CA ILE A 80 -8.05 -8.03 -1.70
C ILE A 80 -6.75 -8.28 -0.94
N LEU A 81 -5.75 -8.79 -1.66
CA LEU A 81 -4.39 -8.96 -1.16
C LEU A 81 -3.45 -8.04 -1.93
N ALA A 82 -2.33 -7.68 -1.30
CA ALA A 82 -1.29 -6.91 -1.94
C ALA A 82 0.09 -7.53 -1.70
N GLY A 83 0.96 -7.40 -2.70
CA GLY A 83 2.34 -7.86 -2.71
C GLY A 83 3.26 -6.86 -3.39
N GLU A 84 4.46 -7.31 -3.72
CA GLU A 84 5.53 -6.46 -4.26
C GLU A 84 6.26 -7.17 -5.41
N LEU A 85 6.43 -6.47 -6.53
CA LEU A 85 7.37 -6.85 -7.58
C LEU A 85 8.74 -6.20 -7.39
N PRO A 86 9.80 -6.77 -7.99
CA PRO A 86 11.11 -6.12 -8.06
C PRO A 86 11.01 -4.66 -8.53
N GLY A 87 11.60 -3.74 -7.76
CA GLY A 87 11.47 -2.29 -7.96
C GLY A 87 10.44 -1.61 -7.06
N GLY A 88 9.82 -2.37 -6.15
CA GLY A 88 8.86 -1.86 -5.18
C GLY A 88 7.51 -1.50 -5.80
N PHE A 89 7.10 -2.21 -6.85
CA PHE A 89 5.81 -2.01 -7.50
C PHE A 89 4.72 -2.78 -6.77
N LEU A 90 3.57 -2.15 -6.59
CA LEU A 90 2.40 -2.79 -6.00
C LEU A 90 1.87 -3.88 -6.93
N VAL A 91 1.62 -5.06 -6.36
CA VAL A 91 0.74 -6.05 -6.99
C VAL A 91 -0.50 -6.19 -6.15
N LEU A 92 -1.65 -6.22 -6.79
CA LEU A 92 -2.92 -6.57 -6.18
C LEU A 92 -3.34 -7.96 -6.65
N SER A 93 -3.97 -8.72 -5.76
CA SER A 93 -4.54 -10.03 -6.07
C SER A 93 -5.96 -10.08 -5.57
N TYR A 94 -6.86 -10.57 -6.42
CA TYR A 94 -8.24 -10.80 -6.06
C TYR A 94 -8.64 -12.26 -6.35
N PRO A 95 -9.38 -12.94 -5.47
CA PRO A 95 -9.84 -14.29 -5.76
C PRO A 95 -10.96 -14.27 -6.80
N GLY A 96 -10.84 -15.10 -7.83
CA GLY A 96 -11.88 -15.30 -8.83
C GLY A 96 -11.50 -16.38 -9.84
N ALA A 97 -12.42 -16.64 -10.76
CA ALA A 97 -12.21 -17.56 -11.86
C ALA A 97 -11.26 -16.97 -12.91
N GLU A 98 -10.97 -17.75 -13.95
CA GLU A 98 -10.30 -17.25 -15.15
C GLU A 98 -11.17 -16.18 -15.81
N LEU A 99 -10.60 -15.00 -16.06
CA LEU A 99 -11.29 -13.88 -16.71
C LEU A 99 -11.15 -13.97 -18.23
N ASP A 100 -12.05 -13.30 -18.95
CA ASP A 100 -11.92 -13.07 -20.38
C ASP A 100 -10.92 -11.92 -20.65
N PRO A 101 -9.78 -12.18 -21.32
CA PRO A 101 -8.77 -11.16 -21.62
C PRO A 101 -9.32 -9.95 -22.38
N GLU A 102 -10.38 -10.11 -23.17
CA GLU A 102 -10.99 -9.03 -23.96
C GLU A 102 -11.71 -8.00 -23.07
N LEU A 103 -12.19 -8.43 -21.89
CA LEU A 103 -12.89 -7.56 -20.95
C LEU A 103 -11.95 -6.70 -20.10
N VAL A 104 -10.68 -7.07 -19.97
CA VAL A 104 -9.71 -6.37 -19.11
C VAL A 104 -9.57 -4.90 -19.48
N GLY A 105 -9.46 -4.61 -20.78
CA GLY A 105 -9.30 -3.25 -21.27
C GLY A 105 -10.54 -2.40 -21.00
N LEU A 106 -11.72 -2.96 -21.28
CA LEU A 106 -13.01 -2.29 -21.12
C LEU A 106 -13.33 -1.99 -19.66
N ALA A 107 -13.23 -3.02 -18.79
CA ALA A 107 -13.48 -2.87 -17.36
C ALA A 107 -12.51 -1.87 -16.71
N PHE A 108 -11.26 -1.81 -17.18
CA PHE A 108 -10.32 -0.80 -16.68
C PHE A 108 -10.62 0.60 -17.20
N GLU A 109 -10.98 0.75 -18.47
CA GLU A 109 -11.30 2.04 -19.07
C GLU A 109 -12.49 2.71 -18.36
N GLU A 110 -13.53 1.93 -18.05
CA GLU A 110 -14.68 2.40 -17.27
C GLU A 110 -14.23 2.88 -15.88
N GLN A 111 -13.45 2.05 -15.17
CA GLN A 111 -12.98 2.36 -13.81
C GLN A 111 -12.01 3.56 -13.74
N ALA A 112 -11.30 3.85 -14.83
CA ALA A 112 -10.32 4.92 -14.90
C ALA A 112 -10.82 6.21 -15.57
N ALA A 113 -12.03 6.20 -16.14
CA ALA A 113 -12.56 7.28 -16.98
C ALA A 113 -12.55 8.66 -16.28
N ASP A 114 -12.88 8.68 -14.99
CA ASP A 114 -13.00 9.91 -14.20
C ASP A 114 -11.67 10.40 -13.60
N ILE A 115 -10.55 9.68 -13.83
CA ILE A 115 -9.26 10.11 -13.31
C ILE A 115 -8.74 11.31 -14.12
N ASN A 116 -8.87 12.49 -13.52
CA ASN A 116 -8.51 13.74 -14.15
C ASN A 116 -7.06 13.77 -14.66
N ARG A 117 -6.89 14.11 -15.95
CA ARG A 117 -5.59 14.28 -16.64
C ARG A 117 -4.70 13.03 -16.62
N LEU A 118 -5.28 11.84 -16.52
CA LEU A 118 -4.57 10.58 -16.66
C LEU A 118 -5.03 9.85 -17.92
N LYS A 119 -4.08 9.48 -18.78
CA LYS A 119 -4.30 8.42 -19.76
C LYS A 119 -3.64 7.16 -19.25
N ALA A 120 -4.43 6.12 -19.02
CA ALA A 120 -3.97 4.82 -18.58
C ALA A 120 -4.59 3.71 -19.44
N ARG A 121 -3.98 2.53 -19.43
CA ARG A 121 -4.55 1.33 -20.07
C ARG A 121 -4.18 0.07 -19.31
N ALA A 122 -5.08 -0.90 -19.31
CA ALA A 122 -4.83 -2.25 -18.83
C ALA A 122 -4.40 -3.16 -19.97
N LEU A 123 -3.41 -4.01 -19.68
CA LEU A 123 -2.98 -5.08 -20.57
C LEU A 123 -3.34 -6.43 -19.94
N ALA A 124 -4.09 -7.25 -20.66
CA ALA A 124 -4.32 -8.64 -20.28
C ALA A 124 -3.06 -9.47 -20.55
N LEU A 125 -2.65 -10.28 -19.56
CA LEU A 125 -1.47 -11.12 -19.65
C LEU A 125 -1.77 -12.57 -19.23
N PRO A 126 -1.01 -13.54 -19.76
CA PRO A 126 -1.08 -14.91 -19.27
C PRO A 126 -0.70 -15.02 -17.79
N ARG A 127 -1.27 -16.02 -17.11
CA ARG A 127 -0.81 -16.54 -15.82
C ARG A 127 0.71 -16.79 -15.84
N GLY A 128 1.37 -16.50 -14.71
CA GLY A 128 2.82 -16.72 -14.55
C GLY A 128 3.71 -15.58 -15.08
N VAL A 129 3.17 -14.59 -15.79
CA VAL A 129 3.95 -13.39 -16.18
C VAL A 129 4.23 -12.46 -14.99
N ILE A 130 3.33 -12.44 -14.00
CA ILE A 130 3.46 -11.67 -12.76
C ILE A 130 3.76 -12.62 -11.61
N GLU A 131 4.89 -12.43 -10.93
CA GLU A 131 5.32 -13.20 -9.76
C GLU A 131 5.41 -12.29 -8.53
N PRO A 132 4.34 -12.15 -7.72
CA PRO A 132 4.20 -11.09 -6.71
C PRO A 132 4.97 -11.30 -5.39
N GLY A 133 5.77 -12.35 -5.30
CA GLY A 133 6.32 -12.81 -4.02
C GLY A 133 5.19 -13.15 -3.03
N THR A 134 5.35 -12.74 -1.77
CA THR A 134 4.34 -12.97 -0.73
C THR A 134 3.21 -11.94 -0.81
N LEU A 135 1.99 -12.42 -1.03
CA LEU A 135 0.76 -11.65 -0.93
C LEU A 135 0.27 -11.60 0.53
N LYS A 136 -0.19 -10.43 0.98
CA LYS A 136 -0.70 -10.22 2.34
C LYS A 136 -1.92 -9.28 2.31
N PRO A 137 -2.83 -9.37 3.30
CA PRO A 137 -3.90 -8.40 3.43
C PRO A 137 -3.35 -6.98 3.67
N PRO A 138 -4.09 -5.94 3.27
CA PRO A 138 -3.83 -4.56 3.68
C PRO A 138 -3.90 -4.39 5.20
N ILE A 139 -3.09 -3.49 5.76
CA ILE A 139 -3.01 -3.29 7.22
C ILE A 139 -4.12 -2.36 7.69
N GLY A 140 -4.93 -2.84 8.63
CA GLY A 140 -6.01 -2.08 9.24
C GLY A 140 -7.37 -2.33 8.58
N ALA A 141 -8.42 -2.35 9.40
CA ALA A 141 -9.78 -2.67 8.97
C ALA A 141 -10.33 -1.67 7.94
N ARG A 142 -9.94 -0.39 8.05
CA ARG A 142 -10.34 0.70 7.14
C ARG A 142 -9.24 1.11 6.16
N HIS A 143 -8.36 0.18 5.81
CA HIS A 143 -7.35 0.46 4.79
C HIS A 143 -8.04 0.82 3.46
N PRO A 144 -7.60 1.86 2.71
CA PRO A 144 -8.25 2.30 1.47
C PRO A 144 -8.48 1.19 0.44
N LEU A 145 -7.54 0.26 0.25
CA LEU A 145 -7.77 -0.94 -0.58
C LEU A 145 -9.00 -1.78 -0.17
N ARG A 146 -9.27 -1.93 1.14
CA ARG A 146 -10.45 -2.64 1.65
C ARG A 146 -11.74 -1.85 1.41
N ILE A 147 -11.65 -0.52 1.56
CA ILE A 147 -12.75 0.41 1.25
C ILE A 147 -13.08 0.35 -0.24
N ALA A 148 -12.08 0.41 -1.12
CA ALA A 148 -12.25 0.33 -2.56
C ALA A 148 -12.93 -0.99 -2.98
N GLU A 149 -12.52 -2.12 -2.39
CA GLU A 149 -13.22 -3.40 -2.62
C GLU A 149 -14.68 -3.33 -2.14
N ALA A 150 -14.92 -2.82 -0.93
CA ALA A 150 -16.27 -2.72 -0.38
C ALA A 150 -17.18 -1.84 -1.24
N VAL A 151 -16.70 -0.66 -1.66
CA VAL A 151 -17.40 0.26 -2.56
C VAL A 151 -17.75 -0.44 -3.87
N ALA A 152 -16.77 -1.08 -4.54
CA ALA A 152 -16.99 -1.78 -5.79
C ALA A 152 -18.04 -2.89 -5.65
N ARG A 153 -17.96 -3.70 -4.58
CA ARG A 153 -18.91 -4.81 -4.37
C ARG A 153 -20.30 -4.36 -3.92
N LEU A 154 -20.44 -3.14 -3.43
CA LEU A 154 -21.72 -2.51 -3.13
C LEU A 154 -22.30 -1.77 -4.35
N GLY A 155 -21.67 -1.89 -5.52
CA GLY A 155 -22.12 -1.27 -6.77
C GLY A 155 -21.69 0.18 -6.95
N GLY A 156 -20.78 0.67 -6.10
CA GLY A 156 -20.18 2.00 -6.24
C GLY A 156 -18.90 1.99 -7.06
N HIS A 157 -18.40 3.18 -7.36
CA HIS A 157 -17.19 3.37 -8.14
C HIS A 157 -16.02 3.81 -7.24
N PRO A 158 -14.93 3.03 -7.08
CA PRO A 158 -13.87 3.34 -6.11
C PRO A 158 -13.12 4.66 -6.34
N VAL A 159 -13.09 5.16 -7.57
CA VAL A 159 -12.48 6.46 -7.93
C VAL A 159 -13.42 7.63 -7.66
N GLY A 160 -14.73 7.38 -7.58
CA GLY A 160 -15.77 8.40 -7.51
C GLY A 160 -16.16 8.80 -6.08
N ASN A 161 -17.09 9.75 -6.00
CA ASN A 161 -17.78 10.04 -4.76
C ASN A 161 -18.66 8.84 -4.38
N HIS A 162 -18.58 8.41 -3.12
CA HIS A 162 -19.31 7.29 -2.55
C HIS A 162 -19.96 7.66 -1.20
N ASP A 163 -20.31 8.93 -0.99
CA ASP A 163 -21.02 9.43 0.20
C ASP A 163 -22.28 8.59 0.51
N ASP A 164 -23.05 8.21 -0.52
CA ASP A 164 -24.25 7.37 -0.37
C ASP A 164 -23.97 5.95 0.14
N LEU A 165 -22.71 5.48 0.04
CA LEU A 165 -22.26 4.16 0.51
C LEU A 165 -21.46 4.23 1.81
N GLU A 166 -21.16 5.42 2.32
CA GLU A 166 -20.27 5.60 3.47
C GLU A 166 -20.74 4.78 4.68
N ASP A 167 -22.01 4.93 5.08
CA ASP A 167 -22.58 4.20 6.22
C ASP A 167 -22.54 2.68 6.02
N ALA A 168 -22.82 2.20 4.81
CA ALA A 168 -22.80 0.77 4.50
C ALA A 168 -21.36 0.20 4.57
N VAL A 169 -20.38 0.94 4.05
CA VAL A 169 -18.96 0.57 4.13
C VAL A 169 -18.47 0.60 5.58
N LEU A 170 -18.86 1.61 6.37
CA LEU A 170 -18.50 1.71 7.79
C LEU A 170 -19.10 0.57 8.61
N ALA A 171 -20.37 0.21 8.35
CA ALA A 171 -21.03 -0.92 8.99
C ALA A 171 -20.35 -2.24 8.63
N LEU A 172 -19.94 -2.41 7.37
CA LEU A 172 -19.27 -3.62 6.88
C LEU A 172 -17.87 -3.80 7.48
N LEU A 173 -17.05 -2.75 7.49
CA LEU A 173 -15.65 -2.83 7.93
C LEU A 173 -15.49 -2.68 9.44
N GLY A 174 -16.56 -2.29 10.14
CA GLY A 174 -16.58 -2.08 11.58
C GLY A 174 -15.86 -0.81 12.04
N PRO A 175 -15.74 -0.61 13.37
CA PRO A 175 -14.96 0.48 13.92
C PRO A 175 -13.49 0.30 13.51
N GLY A 176 -12.93 1.29 12.81
CA GLY A 176 -11.48 1.37 12.65
C GLY A 176 -10.86 1.60 14.03
N ASN A 177 -9.68 1.03 14.30
CA ASN A 177 -8.94 1.37 15.51
C ASN A 177 -8.81 2.89 15.58
N SER A 178 -9.45 3.50 16.58
CA SER A 178 -9.56 4.95 16.79
C SER A 178 -8.28 5.58 17.35
N GLY A 179 -7.14 4.90 17.25
CA GLY A 179 -5.84 5.52 17.51
C GLY A 179 -5.58 6.59 16.45
N THR A 180 -5.11 7.77 16.87
CA THR A 180 -4.62 8.83 15.96
C THR A 180 -3.74 8.18 14.92
N ARG A 181 -4.01 8.32 13.62
CA ARG A 181 -3.25 7.56 12.60
C ARG A 181 -1.76 7.90 12.69
N PRO A 182 -0.83 6.99 12.36
CA PRO A 182 0.61 7.28 12.41
C PRO A 182 1.06 8.57 11.73
N HIS A 183 0.35 9.05 10.69
CA HIS A 183 0.65 10.30 9.98
C HIS A 183 0.01 11.56 10.61
N GLU A 184 -1.02 11.39 11.43
CA GLU A 184 -1.73 12.45 12.17
C GLU A 184 -1.08 12.75 13.52
N ASP A 185 -0.06 11.97 13.91
CA ASP A 185 0.64 12.18 15.17
C ASP A 185 1.22 13.60 15.22
N PRO A 186 0.83 14.43 16.20
CA PRO A 186 1.22 15.83 16.23
C PRO A 186 2.73 16.00 16.34
N ASP A 187 3.42 15.06 17.02
CA ASP A 187 4.88 15.09 17.16
C ASP A 187 5.56 14.50 15.91
N PRO A 188 6.37 15.28 15.16
CA PRO A 188 6.99 14.82 13.92
C PRO A 188 7.89 13.59 14.09
N ALA A 189 8.59 13.47 15.22
CA ALA A 189 9.50 12.37 15.46
C ALA A 189 8.71 11.08 15.76
N THR A 190 7.68 11.17 16.61
CA THR A 190 6.77 10.07 16.92
C THR A 190 6.03 9.63 15.64
N ARG A 191 5.54 10.57 14.84
CA ARG A 191 4.96 10.32 13.52
C ARG A 191 5.90 9.50 12.63
N ALA A 192 7.17 9.92 12.52
CA ALA A 192 8.16 9.21 11.72
C ALA A 192 8.43 7.80 12.28
N ALA A 193 8.54 7.64 13.60
CA ALA A 193 8.76 6.34 14.24
C ALA A 193 7.61 5.37 13.94
N ARG A 194 6.37 5.83 14.13
CA ARG A 194 5.17 5.05 13.86
C ARG A 194 5.07 4.63 12.40
N ARG A 195 5.31 5.55 11.46
CA ARG A 195 5.31 5.26 10.02
C ARG A 195 6.41 4.28 9.62
N ILE A 196 7.62 4.40 10.16
CA ILE A 196 8.72 3.46 9.90
C ILE A 196 8.33 2.06 10.36
N LEU A 197 7.89 1.92 11.62
CA LEU A 197 7.56 0.63 12.21
C LEU A 197 6.37 -0.03 11.52
N GLN A 198 5.29 0.72 11.27
CA GLN A 198 4.10 0.24 10.55
C GLN A 198 4.46 -0.30 9.17
N ARG A 199 5.30 0.43 8.42
CA ARG A 199 5.72 0.01 7.09
C ARG A 199 6.56 -1.27 7.15
N LEU A 200 7.53 -1.35 8.06
CA LEU A 200 8.37 -2.55 8.23
C LEU A 200 7.55 -3.77 8.65
N ASP A 201 6.61 -3.58 9.58
CA ASP A 201 5.72 -4.63 10.09
C ASP A 201 4.88 -5.17 8.94
N GLY A 202 4.32 -4.26 8.15
CA GLY A 202 3.64 -4.58 6.92
C GLY A 202 4.45 -5.43 5.95
N MET A 203 5.67 -5.00 5.65
CA MET A 203 6.55 -5.75 4.77
C MET A 203 6.98 -7.10 5.39
N GLY A 204 6.66 -7.36 6.66
CA GLY A 204 7.04 -8.55 7.40
C GLY A 204 8.52 -8.58 7.74
N LYS A 205 9.16 -7.41 7.89
CA LYS A 205 10.60 -7.26 8.14
C LYS A 205 10.94 -7.59 9.59
N TRP A 206 10.63 -8.81 10.00
CA TRP A 206 10.84 -9.34 11.35
C TRP A 206 11.96 -10.37 11.35
N GLY A 207 12.83 -10.31 12.36
CA GLY A 207 13.89 -11.31 12.57
C GLY A 207 14.80 -11.51 11.35
N GLY A 208 14.62 -12.62 10.63
CA GLY A 208 15.46 -13.00 9.48
C GLY A 208 15.26 -12.13 8.23
N TYR A 209 14.10 -11.47 8.09
CA TYR A 209 13.77 -10.64 6.93
C TYR A 209 14.02 -9.16 7.23
N HIS A 210 14.83 -8.51 6.40
CA HIS A 210 15.44 -7.22 6.72
C HIS A 210 15.47 -6.28 5.52
N THR A 211 15.79 -5.02 5.76
CA THR A 211 15.96 -3.98 4.75
C THR A 211 17.23 -3.19 5.03
N GLU A 212 17.78 -2.53 4.02
CA GLU A 212 18.84 -1.54 4.23
C GLU A 212 18.34 -0.38 5.11
N PHE A 213 19.16 0.09 6.03
CA PHE A 213 18.86 1.19 6.95
C PHE A 213 18.52 2.47 6.19
N ALA A 214 19.20 2.75 5.08
CA ALA A 214 18.91 3.90 4.24
C ALA A 214 17.46 3.91 3.69
N HIS A 215 16.82 2.75 3.58
CA HIS A 215 15.43 2.63 3.14
C HIS A 215 14.40 3.04 4.20
N LEU A 216 14.80 3.22 5.47
CA LEU A 216 13.89 3.69 6.51
C LEU A 216 13.31 5.07 6.16
N ALA A 217 14.08 5.93 5.50
CA ALA A 217 13.62 7.26 5.11
C ALA A 217 12.91 7.31 3.75
N ARG A 218 12.66 6.17 3.09
CA ARG A 218 11.91 6.12 1.82
C ARG A 218 10.46 6.59 2.06
N GLY A 219 9.91 7.44 1.19
CA GLY A 219 8.56 7.99 1.36
C GLY A 219 8.45 9.20 2.31
N PHE A 220 9.57 9.68 2.84
CA PHE A 220 9.67 10.98 3.53
C PHE A 220 10.25 12.04 2.58
N ALA A 221 9.73 13.27 2.64
CA ALA A 221 10.13 14.38 1.77
C ALA A 221 11.04 15.37 2.50
N GLY A 222 12.00 15.97 1.79
CA GLY A 222 12.82 17.08 2.28
C GLY A 222 13.46 16.82 3.65
N ASN A 223 13.28 17.77 4.57
CA ASN A 223 13.84 17.72 5.94
C ASN A 223 13.31 16.55 6.78
N ASP A 224 12.15 15.99 6.44
CA ASP A 224 11.60 14.85 7.18
C ASP A 224 12.37 13.56 6.88
N ARG A 225 13.17 13.54 5.80
CA ARG A 225 14.04 12.41 5.47
C ARG A 225 15.22 12.29 6.46
N ALA A 226 15.81 13.42 6.85
CA ALA A 226 16.89 13.43 7.86
C ALA A 226 16.35 13.04 9.23
N LEU A 227 15.22 13.62 9.63
CA LEU A 227 14.52 13.24 10.86
C LEU A 227 14.19 11.75 10.89
N ALA A 228 13.70 11.18 9.79
CA ALA A 228 13.40 9.75 9.71
C ALA A 228 14.65 8.86 9.90
N GLN A 229 15.84 9.32 9.48
CA GLN A 229 17.09 8.60 9.72
C GLN A 229 17.50 8.66 11.19
N GLU A 230 17.44 9.84 11.82
CA GLU A 230 17.71 10.00 13.25
C GLU A 230 16.76 9.19 14.13
N VAL A 231 15.47 9.19 13.77
CA VAL A 231 14.46 8.32 14.39
C VAL A 231 14.81 6.84 14.18
N GLY A 232 15.31 6.46 13.00
CA GLY A 232 15.81 5.11 12.74
C GLY A 232 16.94 4.69 13.70
N GLU A 233 17.86 5.60 14.02
CA GLU A 233 18.93 5.34 15.00
C GLU A 233 18.35 5.21 16.41
N ALA A 234 17.42 6.09 16.80
CA ALA A 234 16.77 6.00 18.12
C ALA A 234 15.98 4.68 18.28
N LEU A 235 15.36 4.17 17.20
CA LEU A 235 14.68 2.87 17.19
C LEU A 235 15.66 1.69 17.34
N LEU A 236 16.88 1.81 16.79
CA LEU A 236 17.97 0.84 16.96
C LEU A 236 18.53 0.88 18.39
N GLU A 237 18.80 2.06 18.93
CA GLU A 237 19.31 2.25 20.30
C GLU A 237 18.32 1.70 21.33
N ALA A 238 17.02 1.95 21.11
CA ALA A 238 15.96 1.37 21.94
C ALA A 238 15.81 -0.15 21.75
N GLY A 239 16.41 -0.76 20.74
CA GLY A 239 16.29 -2.18 20.44
C GLY A 239 14.94 -2.60 19.86
N LEU A 240 14.13 -1.64 19.37
CA LEU A 240 12.92 -1.93 18.58
C LEU A 240 13.30 -2.40 17.17
N LEU A 241 14.36 -1.83 16.61
CA LEU A 241 15.08 -2.39 15.48
C LEU A 241 16.30 -3.17 15.97
N ALA A 242 16.71 -4.17 15.21
CA ALA A 242 17.97 -4.86 15.39
C ALA A 242 18.75 -4.87 14.08
N GLU A 243 20.07 -4.80 14.18
CA GLU A 243 20.96 -4.90 13.03
C GLU A 243 21.23 -6.36 12.67
N LYS A 244 21.24 -6.65 11.37
CA LYS A 244 21.79 -7.90 10.87
C LYS A 244 23.27 -7.69 10.53
N PRO A 245 24.19 -8.49 11.07
CA PRO A 245 25.59 -8.43 10.67
C PRO A 245 25.69 -8.80 9.19
N SER A 246 26.03 -7.83 8.34
CA SER A 246 26.16 -7.98 6.89
C SER A 246 27.51 -7.41 6.46
N VAL A 247 28.16 -8.04 5.47
CA VAL A 247 29.35 -7.49 4.82
C VAL A 247 28.90 -6.42 3.82
N GLY A 248 28.98 -5.16 4.22
CA GLY A 248 28.62 -4.02 3.38
C GLY A 248 27.67 -3.04 4.07
N GLN A 249 26.44 -2.94 3.56
CA GLN A 249 25.45 -1.97 4.00
C GLN A 249 24.80 -2.36 5.34
N ARG A 250 24.46 -1.35 6.17
CA ARG A 250 23.75 -1.56 7.44
C ARG A 250 22.32 -2.01 7.17
N HIS A 251 21.97 -3.21 7.61
CA HIS A 251 20.65 -3.80 7.40
C HIS A 251 19.92 -3.96 8.74
N VAL A 252 18.63 -3.66 8.75
CA VAL A 252 17.78 -3.66 9.94
C VAL A 252 16.49 -4.43 9.76
N TYR A 253 15.96 -4.90 10.88
CA TYR A 253 14.67 -5.58 10.99
C TYR A 253 14.00 -5.27 12.34
N LEU A 254 12.69 -5.49 12.41
CA LEU A 254 11.89 -5.39 13.64
C LEU A 254 12.24 -6.53 14.60
N ASN A 255 12.56 -6.17 15.85
CA ASN A 255 12.95 -7.13 16.87
C ASN A 255 11.74 -7.93 17.36
N PRO A 256 11.64 -9.26 17.08
CA PRO A 256 10.47 -10.05 17.48
C PRO A 256 10.28 -10.13 19.00
N LYS A 257 11.38 -9.99 19.78
CA LYS A 257 11.32 -9.99 21.25
C LYS A 257 10.61 -8.75 21.81
N ARG A 258 10.41 -7.71 20.98
CA ARG A 258 9.78 -6.44 21.36
C ARG A 258 8.50 -6.16 20.59
N ALA A 259 7.88 -7.20 20.02
CA ALA A 259 6.69 -7.05 19.18
C ALA A 259 5.53 -6.30 19.85
N ALA A 260 5.25 -6.60 21.13
CA ALA A 260 4.18 -5.92 21.87
C ALA A 260 4.41 -4.41 21.98
N GLU A 261 5.65 -3.98 22.16
CA GLU A 261 6.02 -2.57 22.30
C GLU A 261 6.06 -1.85 20.95
N ILE A 262 6.47 -2.56 19.89
CA ILE A 262 6.40 -2.09 18.50
C ILE A 262 4.94 -1.84 18.11
N HIS A 263 4.05 -2.81 18.35
CA HIS A 263 2.62 -2.66 18.05
C HIS A 263 2.00 -1.52 18.85
N LYS A 264 2.30 -1.44 20.17
CA LYS A 264 1.82 -0.35 21.01
C LYS A 264 2.27 1.03 20.48
N LEU A 265 3.53 1.17 20.07
CA LEU A 265 4.01 2.42 19.48
C LEU A 265 3.29 2.73 18.16
N ILE A 266 3.14 1.75 17.27
CA ILE A 266 2.38 1.92 16.01
C ILE A 266 0.96 2.41 16.30
N ASP A 267 0.25 1.74 17.21
CA ASP A 267 -1.17 1.96 17.47
C ASP A 267 -1.44 3.27 18.22
N THR A 268 -0.63 3.60 19.24
CA THR A 268 -0.95 4.69 20.18
C THR A 268 0.10 5.78 20.26
N GLY A 269 1.23 5.66 19.57
CA GLY A 269 2.36 6.60 19.69
C GLY A 269 3.11 6.51 21.03
N THR A 270 2.78 5.54 21.89
CA THR A 270 3.41 5.42 23.21
C THR A 270 4.82 4.86 23.10
N LEU A 271 5.81 5.70 23.45
CA LEU A 271 7.21 5.30 23.48
C LEU A 271 7.48 4.27 24.60
N PRO A 272 8.35 3.28 24.37
CA PRO A 272 8.88 2.43 25.42
C PRO A 272 9.58 3.21 26.54
N ALA A 273 9.64 2.61 27.72
CA ALA A 273 10.32 3.21 28.86
C ALA A 273 11.79 3.53 28.53
N GLY A 274 12.21 4.76 28.82
CA GLY A 274 13.59 5.23 28.60
C GLY A 274 13.93 5.59 27.15
N MET A 275 13.06 5.28 26.19
CA MET A 275 13.27 5.69 24.80
C MET A 275 13.04 7.19 24.64
N ARG A 276 13.94 7.84 23.91
CA ARG A 276 13.81 9.24 23.50
C ARG A 276 13.91 9.32 21.99
N LEU A 277 13.01 10.09 21.39
CA LEU A 277 13.11 10.44 19.98
C LEU A 277 13.84 11.79 19.84
N PRO A 278 14.49 12.04 18.69
CA PRO A 278 15.12 13.33 18.43
C PRO A 278 14.09 14.45 18.58
N SER A 279 14.46 15.48 19.34
CA SER A 279 13.69 16.70 19.49
C SER A 279 14.04 17.63 18.33
N LYS A 280 13.04 18.24 17.68
CA LYS A 280 13.27 19.44 16.86
C LYS A 280 13.53 20.63 17.76
#